data_AF-A0A7I9V6D5-F1
#
_entry.id   AF-A0A7I9V6D5-F1
#
_cell.length_a   1.000
_cell.length_b   1.000
_cell.length_c   1.000
_cell.angle_alpha   90.00
_cell.angle_beta   90.00
_cell.angle_gamma   90.00
#
_symmetry.space_group_name_H-M   'P 1'
#
loop_
_entity.id
_entity.type
_entity.pdbx_description
1 polymer ?
#
loop_
_entity_poly.entity_id
_entity_poly.type
_entity_poly.pdbx_seq_one_letter_code
_entity_poly.pdbx_strand_id
1 'polypeptide(L)'
;MSAIASALNRLPTTLSIPWGVNIGAVGLLPYVPLPTKLRTAMLPAMRAEADERPEDYAERVRTVMQVELDRQTRGRRPIIG
;
A
#
# COMPACT_ATOMS: atom_id res chain seq x y z
N MET A 1 29.54 30.20 30.85
CA MET A 1 28.87 30.33 29.54
C MET A 1 28.65 28.91 29.00
N SER A 2 27.54 28.23 29.30
CA SER A 2 26.26 28.21 28.53
C SER A 2 26.51 27.81 27.06
N ALA A 3 26.03 26.66 26.57
CA ALA A 3 24.62 26.43 26.32
C ALA A 3 24.10 25.00 26.60
N ILE A 4 22.81 24.97 26.94
CA ILE A 4 21.94 23.86 27.32
C ILE A 4 21.22 23.28 26.08
N ALA A 5 20.98 21.96 26.11
CA ALA A 5 19.91 21.19 25.45
C ALA A 5 19.78 21.15 23.91
N SER A 6 19.89 19.94 23.35
CA SER A 6 18.74 19.17 22.80
C SER A 6 19.22 18.08 21.82
N ALA A 7 19.52 16.89 22.32
CA ALA A 7 19.59 15.69 21.46
C ALA A 7 18.58 14.61 21.88
N LEU A 8 17.69 14.90 22.84
CA LEU A 8 16.66 13.96 23.29
C LEU A 8 15.31 14.16 22.57
N ASN A 9 15.20 15.14 21.66
CA ASN A 9 13.89 15.58 21.13
C ASN A 9 13.53 15.02 19.74
N ARG A 10 14.29 14.05 19.22
CA ARG A 10 13.99 13.40 17.92
C ARG A 10 14.30 11.91 17.97
N LEU A 11 13.53 11.18 18.75
CA LEU A 11 13.41 9.74 18.52
C LEU A 11 13.00 9.55 17.05
N PRO A 12 13.78 8.82 16.22
CA PRO A 12 13.47 8.64 14.81
C PRO A 12 12.10 7.95 14.71
N THR A 13 11.11 8.76 14.37
CA THR A 13 9.72 8.36 14.31
C THR A 13 9.48 7.89 12.88
N THR A 14 9.37 6.59 12.69
CA THR A 14 9.18 5.96 11.38
C THR A 14 7.73 5.51 11.25
N LEU A 15 7.04 5.90 10.17
CA LEU A 15 5.74 5.35 9.83
C LEU A 15 5.93 4.09 8.99
N SER A 16 5.62 2.92 9.55
CA SER A 16 5.67 1.64 8.84
C SER A 16 4.25 1.19 8.56
N ILE A 17 3.82 1.16 7.30
CA ILE A 17 2.57 0.48 6.95
C ILE A 17 2.91 -1.00 6.79
N PRO A 18 2.18 -1.90 7.46
CA PRO A 18 1.00 -1.71 8.34
C PRO A 18 1.17 -1.45 9.86
N TRP A 19 2.35 -1.53 10.46
CA TRP A 19 2.57 -1.50 11.93
C TRP A 19 2.46 -0.12 12.61
N GLY A 20 2.12 0.95 11.88
CA GLY A 20 1.90 2.29 12.42
C GLY A 20 3.17 3.12 12.68
N VAL A 21 3.03 4.13 13.55
CA VAL A 21 4.12 5.01 13.98
C VAL A 21 5.00 4.27 14.98
N ASN A 22 6.28 4.13 14.66
CA ASN A 22 7.23 3.38 15.46
C ASN A 22 8.44 4.24 15.82
N ILE A 23 8.94 4.03 17.04
CA ILE A 23 10.18 4.63 17.55
C ILE A 23 11.31 3.65 17.22
N GLY A 24 11.80 3.66 15.99
CA GLY A 24 12.99 2.91 15.54
C GLY A 24 13.01 1.38 15.72
N ALA A 25 11.98 0.74 16.28
CA ALA A 25 12.02 -0.65 16.72
C ALA A 25 11.62 -1.69 15.66
N VAL A 26 10.96 -1.29 14.56
CA VAL A 26 10.50 -2.22 13.51
C VAL A 26 11.67 -2.84 12.74
N GLY A 27 12.82 -2.16 12.67
CA GLY A 27 14.04 -2.70 12.07
C GLY A 27 14.65 -3.89 12.85
N LEU A 28 14.16 -4.18 14.06
CA LEU A 28 14.65 -5.27 14.92
C LEU A 28 13.67 -6.45 15.00
N LEU A 29 12.44 -6.29 14.52
CA LEU A 29 11.45 -7.38 14.50
C LEU A 29 11.54 -8.11 13.15
N PRO A 30 11.46 -9.45 13.12
CA PRO A 30 11.28 -10.17 11.86
C PRO A 30 10.04 -9.60 11.17
N TYR A 31 10.10 -9.39 9.85
CA TYR A 31 8.96 -8.96 9.05
C TYR A 31 7.89 -10.05 9.12
N VAL A 32 7.04 -10.00 10.15
CA VAL A 32 5.91 -10.90 10.31
C VAL A 32 4.87 -10.39 9.33
N PRO A 33 4.63 -11.07 8.19
CA PRO A 33 3.63 -10.60 7.24
C PRO A 33 2.31 -10.48 7.98
N LEU A 34 1.55 -9.42 7.71
CA LEU A 34 0.22 -9.33 8.31
C LEU A 34 -0.59 -10.59 8.01
N PRO A 35 -1.38 -11.08 8.98
CA PRO A 35 -2.27 -12.21 8.78
C PRO A 35 -3.50 -11.80 7.94
N THR A 36 -3.28 -11.17 6.79
CA THR A 36 -4.32 -10.77 5.84
C THR A 36 -4.32 -11.75 4.68
N LYS A 37 -5.51 -12.17 4.26
CA LYS A 37 -5.66 -13.06 3.10
C LYS A 37 -5.35 -12.27 1.83
N LEU A 38 -4.18 -12.52 1.24
CA LEU A 38 -3.86 -12.04 -0.10
C LEU A 38 -4.66 -12.83 -1.14
N ARG A 39 -5.25 -12.13 -2.10
CA ARG A 39 -5.90 -12.71 -3.27
C ARG A 39 -5.37 -12.01 -4.49
N THR A 40 -5.12 -12.78 -5.53
CA THR A 40 -4.62 -12.30 -6.82
C THR A 40 -5.54 -12.85 -7.90
N ALA A 41 -5.75 -12.08 -8.96
CA ALA A 41 -6.42 -12.53 -10.17
C ALA A 41 -5.59 -12.15 -11.39
N MET A 42 -5.65 -12.99 -12.42
CA MET A 42 -5.15 -12.67 -13.75
C MET A 42 -6.33 -12.27 -14.62
N LEU A 43 -6.24 -11.09 -15.23
CA LEU A 43 -7.28 -10.56 -16.09
C LEU A 43 -6.99 -10.93 -17.55
N PRO A 44 -8.03 -11.03 -18.41
CA PRO A 44 -7.83 -11.23 -19.84
C PRO A 44 -6.92 -10.15 -20.45
N ALA A 45 -6.12 -10.54 -21.44
CA ALA A 45 -5.28 -9.60 -22.15
C ALA A 45 -6.12 -8.55 -22.89
N MET A 46 -5.80 -7.28 -22.67
CA MET A 46 -6.40 -6.15 -23.38
C MET A 46 -5.53 -5.77 -24.57
N ARG A 47 -6.16 -5.32 -25.66
CA ARG A 47 -5.48 -4.76 -26.84
C ARG A 47 -5.96 -3.33 -27.05
N ALA A 48 -5.06 -2.49 -27.56
CA ALA A 48 -5.42 -1.15 -27.97
C ALA A 48 -6.25 -1.19 -29.26
N GLU A 49 -7.25 -0.33 -29.37
CA GLU A 49 -7.96 -0.12 -30.64
C GLU A 49 -7.10 0.73 -31.60
N ALA A 50 -7.42 0.69 -32.90
CA ALA A 50 -6.57 1.28 -33.95
C ALA A 50 -6.28 2.78 -33.76
N ASP A 51 -7.26 3.55 -33.26
CA ASP A 51 -7.16 5.01 -33.05
C ASP A 51 -7.26 5.37 -31.55
N GLU A 52 -7.04 4.40 -30.66
CA GLU A 52 -7.12 4.64 -29.22
C GLU A 52 -5.92 5.44 -28.74
N ARG A 53 -6.19 6.56 -28.05
CA ARG A 53 -5.12 7.32 -27.42
C ARG A 53 -4.53 6.54 -26.26
N PRO A 54 -3.22 6.69 -25.98
CA PRO A 54 -2.58 6.00 -24.86
C PRO A 54 -3.28 6.24 -23.51
N GLU A 55 -3.80 7.44 -23.28
CA GLU A 55 -4.50 7.81 -22.05
C GLU A 55 -5.85 7.08 -21.92
N ASP A 56 -6.57 6.93 -23.03
CA ASP A 56 -7.86 6.23 -23.07
C ASP A 56 -7.67 4.72 -22.83
N TYR A 57 -6.62 4.14 -23.42
CA TYR A 57 -6.23 2.75 -23.17
C TYR A 57 -5.84 2.51 -21.71
N ALA A 58 -5.06 3.42 -21.12
CA ALA A 58 -4.66 3.33 -19.72
C ALA A 58 -5.86 3.40 -18.77
N GLU A 59 -6.82 4.29 -19.04
CA GLU A 59 -8.03 4.42 -18.22
C GLU A 59 -8.94 3.19 -18.37
N ARG A 60 -9.02 2.59 -19.56
CA ARG A 60 -9.69 1.30 -19.78
C ARG A 60 -9.07 0.18 -18.95
N VAL A 61 -7.75 0.01 -19.00
CA VAL A 61 -7.02 -0.99 -18.19
C VAL A 61 -7.27 -0.75 -16.70
N ARG A 62 -7.12 0.50 -16.24
CA ARG A 62 -7.36 0.89 -14.85
C ARG A 62 -8.78 0.56 -14.39
N THR A 63 -9.78 0.87 -15.22
CA THR A 63 -11.19 0.59 -14.92
C THR A 63 -11.42 -0.89 -14.70
N VAL A 64 -10.90 -1.75 -15.60
CA VAL A 64 -11.05 -3.21 -15.49
C VAL A 64 -10.32 -3.75 -14.24
N MET A 65 -9.13 -3.24 -13.92
CA MET A 65 -8.41 -3.60 -12.69
C MET A 65 -9.18 -3.18 -11.43
N GLN A 66 -9.75 -1.98 -11.41
CA GLN A 66 -10.52 -1.48 -10.27
C GLN A 66 -11.77 -2.31 -10.03
N VAL A 67 -12.52 -2.66 -11.09
CA VAL A 67 -13.70 -3.52 -11.00
C VAL A 67 -13.35 -4.88 -10.38
N GLU A 68 -12.21 -5.45 -10.73
CA GLU A 68 -11.75 -6.72 -10.14
C GLU A 68 -11.35 -6.56 -8.68
N LEU A 69 -10.66 -5.47 -8.31
CA LEU A 69 -10.33 -5.17 -6.92
C LEU A 69 -11.59 -4.99 -6.07
N ASP A 70 -12.59 -4.28 -6.58
CA ASP A 70 -13.89 -4.08 -5.92
C ASP A 70 -14.63 -5.42 -5.74
N ARG A 71 -14.60 -6.28 -6.76
CA ARG A 71 -15.16 -7.63 -6.68
C ARG A 71 -14.45 -8.49 -5.62
N GLN A 72 -13.12 -8.43 -5.55
CA GLN A 72 -12.33 -9.20 -4.60
C GLN A 72 -12.46 -8.71 -3.16
N THR A 73 -12.74 -7.43 -2.97
CA THR A 73 -12.90 -6.79 -1.66
C THR A 73 -14.34 -6.82 -1.17
N ARG A 74 -15.31 -7.09 -2.05
CA ARG A 74 -16.72 -7.29 -1.70
C ARG A 74 -16.86 -8.34 -0.58
N GLY A 75 -17.39 -7.92 0.56
CA GLY A 75 -17.63 -8.78 1.72
C GLY A 75 -16.37 -9.13 2.53
N ARG A 76 -15.21 -8.49 2.27
CA ARG A 76 -14.07 -8.59 3.19
C ARG A 76 -14.41 -7.90 4.51
N ARG A 77 -14.16 -8.60 5.61
CA ARG A 77 -14.10 -8.01 6.95
C ARG A 77 -12.65 -7.60 7.20
N PRO A 78 -12.31 -6.31 7.28
CA PRO A 78 -10.98 -5.92 7.71
C PRO A 78 -10.74 -6.47 9.12
N ILE A 79 -9.65 -7.22 9.30
CA ILE A 79 -9.21 -7.69 10.62
C ILE A 79 -8.33 -6.62 11.28
N ILE A 80 -7.70 -5.77 10.46
CA ILE A 80 -6.89 -4.63 10.85
C ILE A 80 -7.26 -3.48 9.89
N GLY A 81 -7.68 -2.35 10.42
CA GLY A 81 -8.28 -1.22 9.68
C GLY A 81 -9.70 -0.98 10.15
#